data_AF-A0AAU9TFV0-F1
#
_entry.id   AF-A0AAU9TFV0-F1
#
_cell.length_a   1.000
_cell.length_b   1.000
_cell.length_c   1.000
_cell.angle_alpha   90.00
_cell.angle_beta   90.00
_cell.angle_gamma   90.00
#
_symmetry.space_group_name_H-M   'P 1'
#
loop_
_entity.id
_entity.type
_entity.pdbx_description
1 polymer ?
#
loop_
_entity_poly.entity_id
_entity_poly.type
_entity_poly.pdbx_seq_one_letter_code
_entity_poly.pdbx_strand_id
1 'polypeptide(L)'
;MKRQIIKSKNLPNEKKYSKNLRSFALTLHYLAPRAYSYVRRTFQSCLPHTSTISRWYQNIDGNPGFTIESLNALKNKAKSSNYPILCSLVLDEMAIRKSVEWDGNNFHGYVSLNGDVEGDYIEEAKDALVFLIVSINSNWKIPVGYFLVNGVSGEQRANLVRQCLNSLKETGVQVISITFDACPSNLNMAKSLGCNLSANKMKSTFTDPATNREIAIFVDACHALKLVRICFQAKSVLYDSDDLPIKWSYLELLEKVQKDEGFALANKLKGKHLNFHNNIMKVKLASQLLSRSVSRALDFCANRLNIPEFSGVDSTCNFLKVINDLFDLLNSRNLMQIGFKKPITNENAHEFFNFMKFVEKYLLNLYTIEEKFDRRKNEEIMIRVPLVSSQRKSGCILGTVSVVG
;
A
#
# COMPACT_ATOMS: atom_id res chain seq x y z
N MET A 1 8.10 33.68 28.42
CA MET A 1 8.49 34.53 29.56
C MET A 1 7.45 35.60 29.93
N LYS A 2 7.11 36.58 29.08
CA LYS A 2 6.16 37.66 29.47
C LYS A 2 4.84 37.18 30.11
N ARG A 3 4.13 36.22 29.50
CA ARG A 3 2.88 35.66 30.08
C ARG A 3 3.09 34.92 31.41
N GLN A 4 4.24 34.29 31.60
CA GLN A 4 4.59 33.59 32.83
C GLN A 4 4.83 34.61 33.95
N ILE A 5 5.56 35.69 33.65
CA ILE A 5 5.80 36.81 34.59
C ILE A 5 4.48 37.53 34.94
N ILE A 6 3.59 37.75 33.96
CA ILE A 6 2.28 38.35 34.20
C ILE A 6 1.43 37.45 35.11
N LYS A 7 1.40 36.13 34.86
CA LYS A 7 0.70 35.17 35.70
C LYS A 7 1.29 35.05 37.10
N SER A 8 2.61 35.02 37.24
CA SER A 8 3.27 34.96 38.55
C SER A 8 2.99 36.20 39.40
N LYS A 9 2.72 37.34 38.75
CA LYS A 9 2.35 38.61 39.38
C LYS A 9 0.83 38.82 39.52
N ASN A 10 0.00 37.81 39.18
CA ASN A 10 -1.47 37.91 39.15
C ASN A 10 -2.02 39.11 38.36
N LEU A 11 -1.31 39.56 37.33
CA LEU A 11 -1.71 40.66 36.48
C LEU A 11 -2.68 40.18 35.38
N PRO A 12 -3.60 41.04 34.91
CA PRO A 12 -4.49 40.72 33.79
C PRO A 12 -3.67 40.39 32.54
N ASN A 13 -3.97 39.24 31.93
CA ASN A 13 -3.24 38.72 30.78
C ASN A 13 -4.07 38.89 29.50
N GLU A 14 -3.41 39.22 28.39
CA GLU A 14 -4.08 39.34 27.09
C GLU A 14 -4.81 38.04 26.72
N LYS A 15 -6.07 38.12 26.34
CA LYS A 15 -6.85 36.93 25.94
C LYS A 15 -6.34 36.29 24.64
N LYS A 16 -5.63 37.04 23.79
CA LYS A 16 -5.16 36.58 22.48
C LYS A 16 -3.80 35.88 22.61
N TYR A 17 -3.65 34.73 21.96
CA TYR A 17 -2.38 34.01 21.88
C TYR A 17 -1.69 34.36 20.57
N SER A 18 -0.37 34.55 20.59
CA SER A 18 0.43 34.76 19.37
C SER A 18 0.36 33.54 18.46
N LYS A 19 0.52 33.73 17.13
CA LYS A 19 0.55 32.63 16.15
C LYS A 19 1.59 31.56 16.50
N ASN A 20 2.80 31.98 16.89
CA ASN A 20 3.89 31.06 17.26
C ASN A 20 3.53 30.22 18.48
N LEU A 21 2.97 30.83 19.53
CA LEU A 21 2.53 30.11 20.72
C LEU A 21 1.36 29.16 20.44
N ARG A 22 0.41 29.57 19.59
CA ARG A 22 -0.69 28.70 19.14
C ARG A 22 -0.15 27.48 18.39
N SER A 23 0.75 27.69 17.42
CA SER A 23 1.39 26.61 16.67
C SER A 23 2.17 25.67 17.60
N PHE A 24 3.02 26.21 18.49
CA PHE A 24 3.76 25.41 19.48
C PHE A 24 2.83 24.58 20.37
N ALA A 25 1.77 25.19 20.90
CA ALA A 25 0.83 24.51 21.78
C ALA A 25 0.06 23.39 21.07
N LEU A 26 -0.41 23.64 19.84
CA LEU A 26 -1.07 22.63 19.01
C LEU A 26 -0.12 21.47 18.69
N THR A 27 1.10 21.77 18.23
CA THR A 27 2.09 20.75 17.88
C THR A 27 2.50 19.91 19.10
N LEU A 28 2.80 20.54 20.23
CA LEU A 28 3.19 19.82 21.45
C LEU A 28 2.04 18.97 21.99
N HIS A 29 0.81 19.49 21.99
CA HIS A 29 -0.37 18.74 22.40
C HIS A 29 -0.65 17.56 21.47
N TYR A 30 -0.52 17.74 20.16
CA TYR A 30 -0.69 16.69 19.15
C TYR A 30 0.34 15.56 19.30
N LEU A 31 1.63 15.92 19.46
CA LEU A 31 2.71 14.94 19.57
C LEU A 31 2.73 14.22 20.92
N ALA A 32 2.46 14.95 22.02
CA ALA A 32 2.57 14.41 23.37
C ALA A 32 1.66 15.17 24.38
N PRO A 33 0.37 14.79 24.51
CA PRO A 33 -0.57 15.43 25.44
C PRO A 33 -0.10 15.41 26.91
N ARG A 34 0.59 14.34 27.32
CA ARG A 34 1.17 14.21 28.66
C ARG A 34 2.32 15.20 28.88
N ALA A 35 3.21 15.35 27.89
CA ALA A 35 4.28 16.32 27.94
C ALA A 35 3.72 17.75 27.93
N TYR A 36 2.70 18.03 27.10
CA TYR A 36 1.99 19.30 27.11
C TYR A 36 1.43 19.63 28.51
N SER A 37 0.75 18.67 29.14
CA SER A 37 0.22 18.83 30.50
C SER A 37 1.32 19.09 31.54
N TYR A 38 2.43 18.37 31.44
CA TYR A 38 3.59 18.58 32.31
C TYR A 38 4.20 19.98 32.14
N VAL A 39 4.50 20.39 30.92
CA VAL A 39 5.04 21.72 30.60
C VAL A 39 4.07 22.80 31.09
N ARG A 40 2.77 22.63 30.84
CA ARG A 40 1.75 23.55 31.32
C ARG A 40 1.77 23.68 32.84
N ARG A 41 1.84 22.59 33.61
CA ARG A 41 1.92 22.65 35.08
C ARG A 41 3.22 23.31 35.56
N THR A 42 4.35 22.90 34.99
CA THR A 42 5.70 23.36 35.37
C THR A 42 5.87 24.86 35.16
N PHE A 43 5.35 25.40 34.05
CA PHE A 43 5.44 26.82 33.74
C PHE A 43 4.17 27.61 34.15
N GLN A 44 3.59 27.31 35.32
CA GLN A 44 2.47 28.07 35.92
C GLN A 44 1.26 28.28 34.98
N SER A 45 0.92 27.25 34.22
CA SER A 45 -0.15 27.28 33.21
C SER A 45 0.00 28.40 32.18
N CYS A 46 1.24 28.76 31.80
CA CYS A 46 1.49 29.78 30.79
C CYS A 46 1.00 29.38 29.39
N LEU A 47 0.87 28.07 29.14
CA LEU A 47 0.32 27.52 27.91
C LEU A 47 -1.22 27.52 27.93
N PRO A 48 -1.87 27.57 26.74
CA PRO A 48 -3.31 27.50 26.61
C PRO A 48 -3.95 26.35 27.40
N HIS A 49 -5.19 26.51 27.83
CA HIS A 49 -5.93 25.38 28.37
C HIS A 49 -6.29 24.39 27.25
N THR A 50 -6.44 23.10 27.58
CA THR A 50 -6.82 22.06 26.59
C THR A 50 -8.13 22.39 25.90
N SER A 51 -9.12 22.96 26.60
CA SER A 51 -10.37 23.47 25.98
C SER A 51 -10.13 24.54 24.92
N THR A 52 -9.12 25.40 25.10
CA THR A 52 -8.74 26.40 24.09
C THR A 52 -8.13 25.72 22.85
N ILE A 53 -7.35 24.65 23.07
CA ILE A 53 -6.80 23.83 22.00
C ILE A 53 -7.93 23.11 21.24
N SER A 54 -8.86 22.47 21.94
CA SER A 54 -10.02 21.81 21.32
C SER A 54 -10.84 22.80 20.48
N ARG A 55 -11.10 24.00 21.00
CA ARG A 55 -11.79 25.05 20.24
C ARG A 55 -11.01 25.49 19.00
N TRP A 56 -9.68 25.45 19.03
CA TRP A 56 -8.87 25.75 17.85
C TRP A 56 -8.94 24.66 16.77
N TYR A 57 -9.19 23.40 17.16
CA TYR A 57 -9.41 22.29 16.23
C TYR A 57 -10.81 22.31 15.63
N GLN A 58 -11.83 22.71 16.40
CA GLN A 58 -13.23 22.81 15.94
C GLN A 58 -13.44 23.75 14.74
N ASN A 59 -12.48 24.61 14.42
CA ASN A 59 -12.58 25.50 13.26
C ASN A 59 -12.31 24.80 11.92
N ILE A 60 -11.82 23.56 11.93
CA ILE A 60 -11.52 22.79 10.72
C ILE A 60 -12.66 21.80 10.54
N ASP A 61 -13.22 21.75 9.32
CA ASP A 61 -14.22 20.74 9.01
C ASP A 61 -13.59 19.35 9.00
N GLY A 62 -14.14 18.47 9.83
CA GLY A 62 -13.71 17.09 9.98
C GLY A 62 -14.77 16.09 9.53
N ASN A 63 -15.77 16.52 8.75
CA ASN A 63 -16.82 15.65 8.25
C ASN A 63 -16.33 14.74 7.10
N PRO A 64 -16.99 13.59 6.88
CA PRO A 64 -16.74 12.75 5.71
C PRO A 64 -16.95 13.52 4.40
N GLY A 65 -16.11 13.26 3.41
CA GLY A 65 -16.08 13.95 2.14
C GLY A 65 -14.67 14.41 1.76
N PHE A 66 -14.59 15.23 0.72
CA PHE A 66 -13.33 15.90 0.35
C PHE A 66 -13.11 17.14 1.21
N THR A 67 -11.92 17.25 1.78
CA THR A 67 -11.58 18.31 2.74
C THR A 67 -11.12 19.57 2.01
N ILE A 68 -11.89 20.65 2.12
CA ILE A 68 -11.61 21.94 1.48
C ILE A 68 -10.28 22.53 1.99
N GLU A 69 -9.97 22.36 3.27
CA GLU A 69 -8.72 22.81 3.88
C GLU A 69 -7.50 22.13 3.24
N SER A 70 -7.60 20.82 2.96
CA SER A 70 -6.55 20.08 2.25
C SER A 70 -6.38 20.57 0.82
N LEU A 71 -7.48 20.79 0.09
CA LEU A 71 -7.44 21.34 -1.27
C LEU A 71 -6.84 22.76 -1.30
N ASN A 72 -7.19 23.60 -0.33
CA ASN A 72 -6.62 24.95 -0.18
C ASN A 72 -5.12 24.91 0.15
N ALA A 73 -4.69 23.97 1.00
CA ALA A 73 -3.27 23.77 1.30
C ALA A 73 -2.49 23.36 0.04
N LEU A 74 -3.04 22.44 -0.75
CA LEU A 74 -2.49 22.04 -2.05
C LEU A 74 -2.41 23.22 -3.02
N LYS A 75 -3.47 24.03 -3.11
CA LYS A 75 -3.52 25.22 -3.96
C LYS A 75 -2.45 26.24 -3.60
N ASN A 76 -2.26 26.50 -2.32
CA ASN A 76 -1.20 27.38 -1.84
C ASN A 76 0.19 26.80 -2.12
N LYS A 77 0.37 25.48 -1.95
CA LYS A 77 1.63 24.80 -2.25
C LYS A 77 1.98 24.88 -3.73
N ALA A 78 1.02 24.62 -4.62
CA ALA A 78 1.18 24.73 -6.06
C ALA A 78 1.53 26.16 -6.49
N LYS A 79 0.84 27.17 -5.96
CA LYS A 79 1.15 28.59 -6.22
C LYS A 79 2.54 29.02 -5.74
N SER A 80 3.01 28.46 -4.64
CA SER A 80 4.34 28.76 -4.08
C SER A 80 5.49 28.04 -4.77
N SER A 81 5.17 27.07 -5.64
CA SER A 81 6.18 26.23 -6.30
C SER A 81 6.55 26.84 -7.65
N ASN A 82 7.85 26.89 -7.94
CA ASN A 82 8.36 27.35 -9.25
C ASN A 82 8.26 26.26 -10.33
N TYR A 83 7.92 25.03 -9.94
CA TYR A 83 7.84 23.86 -10.80
C TYR A 83 6.50 23.13 -10.59
N PRO A 84 6.00 22.39 -11.60
CA PRO A 84 4.76 21.64 -11.47
C PRO A 84 4.89 20.58 -10.38
N ILE A 85 3.89 20.51 -9.50
CA ILE A 85 3.85 19.50 -8.44
C ILE A 85 3.24 18.24 -9.00
N LEU A 86 4.03 17.16 -9.03
CA LEU A 86 3.60 15.84 -9.46
C LEU A 86 3.18 15.02 -8.24
N CYS A 87 2.02 14.37 -8.35
CA CYS A 87 1.38 13.65 -7.27
C CYS A 87 0.91 12.26 -7.72
N SER A 88 0.90 11.32 -6.77
CA SER A 88 0.21 10.06 -6.86
C SER A 88 -0.97 10.06 -5.88
N LEU A 89 -2.13 9.59 -6.34
CA LEU A 89 -3.30 9.36 -5.49
C LEU A 89 -3.24 7.94 -4.94
N VAL A 90 -3.28 7.79 -3.63
CA VAL A 90 -3.30 6.50 -2.94
C VAL A 90 -4.65 6.29 -2.29
N LEU A 91 -5.23 5.12 -2.53
CA LEU A 91 -6.53 4.72 -2.00
C LEU A 91 -6.36 3.49 -1.12
N ASP A 92 -6.95 3.53 0.07
CA ASP A 92 -7.03 2.36 0.94
C ASP A 92 -8.29 2.42 1.80
N GLU A 93 -8.75 1.25 2.25
CA GLU A 93 -9.88 1.11 3.16
C GLU A 93 -9.42 0.66 4.53
N MET A 94 -9.93 1.32 5.57
CA MET A 94 -9.65 0.99 6.95
C MET A 94 -10.91 0.53 7.66
N ALA A 95 -10.90 -0.67 8.23
CA ALA A 95 -11.98 -1.13 9.08
C ALA A 95 -12.12 -0.22 10.31
N ILE A 96 -13.33 0.24 10.56
CA ILE A 96 -13.71 1.03 11.73
C ILE A 96 -14.65 0.24 12.63
N ARG A 97 -14.71 0.64 13.89
CA ARG A 97 -15.69 0.05 14.81
C ARG A 97 -17.08 0.54 14.41
N LYS A 98 -17.99 -0.40 14.15
CA LYS A 98 -19.42 -0.11 14.01
C LYS A 98 -19.95 0.47 15.31
N SER A 99 -20.30 1.75 15.27
CA SER A 99 -20.83 2.50 16.39
C SER A 99 -21.42 3.79 15.88
N VAL A 100 -22.61 4.15 16.37
CA VAL A 100 -23.21 5.45 16.14
C VAL A 100 -23.03 6.29 17.40
N GLU A 101 -22.47 7.48 17.26
CA GLU A 101 -22.23 8.42 18.37
C GLU A 101 -22.95 9.75 18.11
N TRP A 102 -23.56 10.31 19.16
CA TRP A 102 -24.21 11.62 19.12
C TRP A 102 -23.27 12.67 19.74
N ASP A 103 -22.93 13.71 19.00
CA ASP A 103 -22.01 14.77 19.47
C ASP A 103 -22.73 15.95 20.15
N GLY A 104 -24.06 15.91 20.24
CA GLY A 104 -24.91 17.01 20.71
C GLY A 104 -25.68 17.72 19.60
N ASN A 105 -25.22 17.62 18.35
CA ASN A 105 -25.79 18.26 17.17
C ASN A 105 -26.13 17.26 16.05
N ASN A 106 -25.25 16.30 15.78
CA ASN A 106 -25.36 15.35 14.68
C ASN A 106 -25.01 13.92 15.13
N PHE A 107 -25.60 12.93 14.45
CA PHE A 107 -25.20 11.53 14.60
C PHE A 107 -24.05 11.21 13.65
N HIS A 108 -23.03 10.54 14.18
CA HIS A 108 -21.83 10.11 13.46
C HIS A 108 -21.74 8.60 13.43
N GLY A 109 -21.18 8.02 12.35
CA GLY A 109 -20.98 6.57 12.22
C GLY A 109 -21.79 5.91 11.12
N TYR A 110 -22.59 6.68 10.39
CA TYR A 110 -23.35 6.21 9.23
C TYR A 110 -22.56 6.28 7.92
N VAL A 111 -23.02 5.53 6.90
CA VAL A 111 -22.48 5.57 5.54
C VAL A 111 -22.66 6.95 4.92
N SER A 112 -21.59 7.49 4.32
CA SER A 112 -21.53 8.87 3.80
C SER A 112 -21.45 8.94 2.27
N LEU A 113 -21.81 7.87 1.55
CA LEU A 113 -21.59 7.74 0.11
C LEU A 113 -22.71 8.29 -0.77
N ASN A 114 -23.88 8.55 -0.21
CA ASN A 114 -25.01 9.08 -0.93
C ASN A 114 -25.47 10.34 -0.20
N GLY A 115 -25.54 11.46 -0.92
CA GLY A 115 -26.20 12.66 -0.40
C GLY A 115 -27.59 12.29 0.09
N ASP A 116 -27.89 12.68 1.34
CA ASP A 116 -29.17 12.64 2.02
C ASP A 116 -30.17 11.64 1.42
N VAL A 117 -29.93 10.35 1.66
CA VAL A 117 -30.99 9.35 1.45
C VAL A 117 -31.95 9.50 2.63
N GLU A 118 -32.99 10.31 2.43
CA GLU A 118 -34.20 10.29 3.26
C GLU A 118 -34.81 8.88 3.17
N GLY A 119 -34.53 8.06 4.17
CA GLY A 119 -35.11 6.74 4.35
C GLY A 119 -34.96 6.30 5.80
N ASP A 120 -35.93 5.54 6.32
CA ASP A 120 -36.01 5.14 7.74
C ASP A 120 -34.85 4.25 8.23
N TYR A 121 -33.93 3.83 7.35
CA TYR A 121 -32.80 2.96 7.66
C TYR A 121 -31.51 3.47 7.05
N ILE A 122 -30.70 4.15 7.86
CA ILE A 122 -29.34 4.54 7.49
C ILE A 122 -28.37 3.46 7.99
N GLU A 123 -27.60 2.87 7.08
CA GLU A 123 -26.65 1.83 7.45
C GLU A 123 -25.45 2.36 8.23
N GLU A 124 -25.02 1.60 9.24
CA GLU A 124 -23.78 1.85 9.98
C GLU A 124 -22.56 1.56 9.10
N ALA A 125 -21.61 2.48 9.10
CA ALA A 125 -20.36 2.31 8.40
C ALA A 125 -19.49 1.25 9.07
N LYS A 126 -18.88 0.40 8.24
CA LYS A 126 -17.94 -0.65 8.67
C LYS A 126 -16.49 -0.27 8.37
N ASP A 127 -16.29 0.48 7.30
CA ASP A 127 -14.98 0.81 6.78
C ASP A 127 -14.92 2.32 6.46
N ALA A 128 -13.71 2.88 6.41
CA ALA A 128 -13.43 4.23 5.96
C ALA A 128 -12.53 4.17 4.73
N LEU A 129 -13.04 4.62 3.58
CA LEU A 129 -12.29 4.74 2.33
C LEU A 129 -11.55 6.08 2.32
N VAL A 130 -10.22 6.05 2.30
CA VAL A 130 -9.38 7.25 2.43
C VAL A 130 -8.66 7.56 1.11
N PHE A 131 -8.67 8.84 0.74
CA PHE A 131 -7.96 9.38 -0.42
C PHE A 131 -6.75 10.18 0.07
N LEU A 132 -5.55 9.71 -0.27
CA LEU A 132 -4.30 10.31 0.14
C LEU A 132 -3.52 10.79 -1.07
N ILE A 133 -3.13 12.07 -1.10
CA ILE A 133 -2.21 12.57 -2.12
C ILE A 133 -0.78 12.52 -1.58
N VAL A 134 0.12 11.93 -2.38
CA VAL A 134 1.54 11.82 -2.10
C VAL A 134 2.31 12.53 -3.21
N SER A 135 3.19 13.46 -2.85
CA SER A 135 4.03 14.11 -3.86
C SER A 135 5.17 13.20 -4.30
N ILE A 136 5.46 13.23 -5.59
CA ILE A 136 6.52 12.44 -6.24
C ILE A 136 7.82 13.25 -6.27
N ASN A 137 7.74 14.53 -6.63
CA ASN A 137 8.89 15.42 -6.75
C ASN A 137 9.14 16.27 -5.48
N SER A 138 8.49 15.95 -4.36
CA SER A 138 8.79 16.53 -3.05
C SER A 138 8.33 15.61 -1.91
N ASN A 139 8.82 15.85 -0.69
CA ASN A 139 8.58 14.95 0.45
C ASN A 139 7.41 15.42 1.33
N TRP A 140 6.18 15.17 0.89
CA TRP A 140 4.99 15.36 1.72
C TRP A 140 3.82 14.49 1.23
N LYS A 141 2.85 14.31 2.11
CA LYS A 141 1.58 13.63 1.83
C LYS A 141 0.45 14.32 2.60
N ILE A 142 -0.76 14.32 2.05
CA ILE A 142 -1.93 14.94 2.68
C ILE A 142 -3.20 14.13 2.38
N PRO A 143 -4.02 13.79 3.38
CA PRO A 143 -5.33 13.21 3.12
C PRO A 143 -6.21 14.30 2.51
N VAL A 144 -6.83 13.98 1.36
CA VAL A 144 -7.68 14.93 0.62
C VAL A 144 -9.16 14.66 0.84
N GLY A 145 -9.50 13.48 1.36
CA GLY A 145 -10.85 13.16 1.78
C GLY A 145 -10.94 11.74 2.33
N TYR A 146 -12.06 11.47 2.99
CA TYR A 146 -12.41 10.13 3.41
C TYR A 146 -13.93 9.95 3.38
N PHE A 147 -14.40 8.73 3.16
CA PHE A 147 -15.81 8.39 3.12
C PHE A 147 -16.06 7.22 4.05
N LEU A 148 -17.15 7.29 4.82
CA LEU A 148 -17.61 6.19 5.67
C LEU A 148 -18.49 5.25 4.84
N VAL A 149 -18.16 3.97 4.84
CA VAL A 149 -18.72 3.01 3.87
C VAL A 149 -19.07 1.68 4.53
N ASN A 150 -20.05 0.97 3.95
CA ASN A 150 -20.38 -0.41 4.31
C ASN A 150 -20.28 -1.29 3.05
N GLY A 151 -19.06 -1.38 2.51
CA GLY A 151 -18.82 -1.90 1.17
C GLY A 151 -19.13 -0.88 0.09
N VAL A 152 -18.34 -0.92 -0.99
CA VAL A 152 -18.46 0.01 -2.13
C VAL A 152 -18.22 -0.76 -3.41
N SER A 153 -19.12 -0.62 -4.38
CA SER A 153 -18.95 -1.24 -5.69
C SER A 153 -17.75 -0.62 -6.44
N GLY A 154 -17.16 -1.36 -7.38
CA GLY A 154 -16.05 -0.83 -8.18
C GLY A 154 -16.44 0.45 -8.95
N GLU A 155 -17.70 0.54 -9.39
CA GLU A 155 -18.23 1.70 -10.10
C GLU A 155 -18.41 2.92 -9.19
N GLN A 156 -18.95 2.74 -7.98
CA GLN A 156 -19.04 3.79 -6.97
C GLN A 156 -17.65 4.33 -6.61
N ARG A 157 -16.66 3.46 -6.40
CA ARG A 157 -15.26 3.89 -6.18
C ARG A 157 -14.70 4.68 -7.36
N ALA A 158 -14.98 4.24 -8.59
CA ALA A 158 -14.52 4.95 -9.79
C ALA A 158 -15.13 6.35 -9.88
N ASN A 159 -16.39 6.52 -9.48
CA ASN A 159 -17.03 7.83 -9.42
C ASN A 159 -16.40 8.73 -8.36
N LEU A 160 -16.09 8.23 -7.16
CA LEU A 160 -15.35 9.00 -6.15
C LEU A 160 -13.96 9.41 -6.62
N VAL A 161 -13.24 8.51 -7.31
CA VAL A 161 -11.93 8.83 -7.91
C VAL A 161 -12.08 9.96 -8.93
N ARG A 162 -13.08 9.91 -9.83
CA ARG A 162 -13.34 11.00 -10.78
C ARG A 162 -13.64 12.32 -10.08
N GLN A 163 -14.47 12.30 -9.03
CA GLN A 163 -14.75 13.49 -8.23
C GLN A 163 -13.48 14.04 -7.57
N CYS A 164 -12.65 13.16 -6.99
CA CYS A 164 -11.38 13.55 -6.38
C CYS A 164 -10.44 14.22 -7.41
N LEU A 165 -10.28 13.62 -8.60
CA LEU A 165 -9.46 14.17 -9.68
C LEU A 165 -9.97 15.55 -10.12
N ASN A 166 -11.29 15.71 -10.25
CA ASN A 166 -11.91 17.00 -10.57
C ASN A 166 -11.60 18.06 -9.51
N SER A 167 -11.75 17.74 -8.22
CA SER A 167 -11.42 18.68 -7.13
C SER A 167 -9.93 19.02 -7.09
N LEU A 168 -9.05 18.07 -7.41
CA LEU A 168 -7.60 18.28 -7.42
C LEU A 168 -7.14 19.17 -8.59
N LYS A 169 -7.84 19.13 -9.72
CA LYS A 169 -7.55 20.00 -10.88
C LYS A 169 -7.49 21.47 -10.50
N GLU A 170 -8.43 21.94 -9.66
CA GLU A 170 -8.51 23.34 -9.24
C GLU A 170 -7.36 23.79 -8.33
N THR A 171 -6.63 22.84 -7.75
CA THR A 171 -5.48 23.12 -6.88
C THR A 171 -4.21 23.41 -7.67
N GLY A 172 -4.13 23.01 -8.94
CA GLY A 172 -2.93 23.15 -9.78
C GLY A 172 -1.88 22.05 -9.60
N VAL A 173 -2.11 21.05 -8.74
CA VAL A 173 -1.29 19.85 -8.68
C VAL A 173 -1.62 18.89 -9.83
N GLN A 174 -0.67 18.06 -10.23
CA GLN A 174 -0.82 17.14 -11.35
C GLN A 174 -0.79 15.70 -10.83
N VAL A 175 -1.94 15.03 -10.86
CA VAL A 175 -2.01 13.61 -10.53
C VAL A 175 -1.61 12.81 -11.76
N ILE A 176 -0.53 12.03 -11.66
CA ILE A 176 0.00 11.22 -12.76
C ILE A 176 -0.21 9.72 -12.55
N SER A 177 -0.51 9.30 -11.31
CA SER A 177 -0.77 7.91 -11.00
C SER A 177 -1.74 7.70 -9.85
N ILE A 178 -2.36 6.52 -9.82
CA ILE A 178 -3.23 6.04 -8.76
C ILE A 178 -2.68 4.72 -8.24
N THR A 179 -2.56 4.56 -6.92
CA THR A 179 -2.11 3.31 -6.28
C THR A 179 -3.17 2.79 -5.32
N PHE A 180 -3.45 1.48 -5.37
CA PHE A 180 -4.39 0.80 -4.47
C PHE A 180 -4.00 -0.67 -4.24
N ASP A 181 -4.67 -1.35 -3.31
CA ASP A 181 -4.45 -2.79 -3.07
C ASP A 181 -5.14 -3.71 -4.10
N ALA A 182 -4.69 -4.96 -4.22
CA ALA A 182 -5.17 -5.89 -5.26
C ALA A 182 -6.57 -6.51 -4.97
N CYS A 183 -7.46 -5.78 -4.27
CA CYS A 183 -8.80 -6.24 -3.94
C CYS A 183 -9.70 -6.27 -5.20
N PRO A 184 -10.63 -7.26 -5.35
CA PRO A 184 -11.53 -7.32 -6.51
C PRO A 184 -12.34 -6.04 -6.78
N SER A 185 -12.75 -5.32 -5.73
CA SER A 185 -13.47 -4.04 -5.87
C SER A 185 -12.60 -2.96 -6.52
N ASN A 186 -11.32 -2.88 -6.17
CA ASN A 186 -10.34 -1.96 -6.75
C ASN A 186 -9.96 -2.34 -8.19
N LEU A 187 -9.87 -3.64 -8.48
CA LEU A 187 -9.66 -4.11 -9.86
C LEU A 187 -10.86 -3.78 -10.76
N ASN A 188 -12.08 -3.90 -10.23
CA ASN A 188 -13.29 -3.49 -10.95
C ASN A 188 -13.37 -1.97 -11.11
N MET A 189 -12.95 -1.19 -10.12
CA MET A 189 -12.80 0.26 -10.23
C MET A 189 -11.87 0.65 -11.38
N ALA A 190 -10.69 0.01 -11.49
CA ALA A 190 -9.77 0.25 -12.60
C ALA A 190 -10.41 -0.05 -13.96
N LYS A 191 -11.19 -1.14 -14.06
CA LYS A 191 -11.96 -1.44 -15.28
C LYS A 191 -12.98 -0.35 -15.58
N SER A 192 -13.74 0.11 -14.59
CA SER A 192 -14.72 1.19 -14.75
C SER A 192 -14.09 2.54 -15.13
N LEU A 193 -12.81 2.78 -14.79
CA LEU A 193 -12.05 3.95 -15.23
C LEU A 193 -11.53 3.84 -16.67
N GLY A 194 -11.60 2.66 -17.30
CA GLY A 194 -11.17 2.43 -18.67
C GLY A 194 -9.83 1.68 -18.82
N CYS A 195 -9.28 1.15 -17.72
CA CYS A 195 -8.11 0.29 -17.74
C CYS A 195 -8.51 -1.18 -17.99
N ASN A 196 -7.57 -1.96 -18.54
CA ASN A 196 -7.72 -3.40 -18.67
C ASN A 196 -6.51 -4.07 -18.02
N LEU A 197 -6.68 -4.57 -16.79
CA LEU A 197 -5.62 -5.26 -16.06
C LEU A 197 -5.55 -6.76 -16.38
N SER A 198 -6.07 -7.19 -17.54
CA SER A 198 -5.97 -8.59 -17.98
C SER A 198 -4.62 -8.84 -18.64
N ALA A 199 -3.97 -9.97 -18.31
CA ALA A 199 -2.61 -10.28 -18.77
C ALA A 199 -2.38 -10.17 -20.29
N ASN A 200 -3.34 -10.57 -21.11
CA ASN A 200 -3.11 -10.64 -22.57
C ASN A 200 -3.34 -9.31 -23.29
N LYS A 201 -4.00 -8.34 -22.64
CA LYS A 201 -4.37 -7.04 -23.23
C LYS A 201 -4.27 -5.97 -22.16
N MET A 202 -3.08 -5.87 -21.57
CA MET A 202 -2.87 -4.99 -20.46
C MET A 202 -2.89 -3.52 -20.90
N LYS A 203 -3.72 -2.73 -20.24
CA LYS A 203 -3.79 -1.28 -20.34
C LYS A 203 -3.89 -0.74 -18.93
N SER A 204 -2.76 -0.34 -18.36
CA SER A 204 -2.62 0.21 -17.01
C SER A 204 -2.94 1.71 -16.93
N THR A 205 -3.11 2.39 -18.07
CA THR A 205 -3.42 3.82 -18.13
C THR A 205 -4.86 4.10 -18.56
N PHE A 206 -5.41 5.21 -18.06
CA PHE A 206 -6.63 5.80 -18.59
C PHE A 206 -6.44 7.30 -18.75
N THR A 207 -7.17 7.89 -19.68
CA THR A 207 -7.15 9.34 -19.90
C THR A 207 -8.14 10.00 -18.96
N ASP A 208 -7.68 10.93 -18.14
CA ASP A 208 -8.55 11.77 -17.32
C ASP A 208 -9.37 12.70 -18.23
N PRO A 209 -10.71 12.60 -18.26
CA PRO A 209 -11.54 13.46 -19.09
C PRO A 209 -11.38 14.95 -18.78
N ALA A 210 -11.00 15.30 -17.54
CA ALA A 210 -10.93 16.69 -17.11
C ALA A 210 -9.64 17.38 -17.54
N THR A 211 -8.52 16.66 -17.64
CA THR A 211 -7.20 17.22 -17.99
C THR A 211 -6.66 16.72 -19.33
N ASN A 212 -7.30 15.71 -19.94
CA ASN A 212 -6.83 15.01 -21.13
C ASN A 212 -5.42 14.44 -20.99
N ARG A 213 -5.05 14.04 -19.77
CA ARG A 213 -3.75 13.43 -19.44
C ARG A 213 -3.92 11.96 -19.11
N GLU A 214 -2.91 11.18 -19.45
CA GLU A 214 -2.87 9.79 -19.01
C GLU A 214 -2.49 9.69 -17.53
N ILE A 215 -3.26 8.89 -16.80
CA ILE A 215 -3.03 8.54 -15.41
C ILE A 215 -2.75 7.05 -15.37
N ALA A 216 -1.60 6.67 -14.81
CA ALA A 216 -1.20 5.28 -14.63
C ALA A 216 -1.82 4.68 -13.36
N ILE A 217 -2.25 3.42 -13.43
CA ILE A 217 -2.73 2.66 -12.28
C ILE A 217 -1.65 1.69 -11.82
N PHE A 218 -1.32 1.72 -10.53
CA PHE A 218 -0.42 0.79 -9.88
C PHE A 218 -1.15 0.00 -8.80
N VAL A 219 -0.80 -1.28 -8.68
CA VAL A 219 -1.16 -2.09 -7.52
C VAL A 219 -0.04 -1.98 -6.48
N ASP A 220 -0.38 -1.97 -5.19
CA ASP A 220 0.64 -1.95 -4.14
C ASP A 220 1.58 -3.16 -4.23
N ALA A 221 2.85 -2.91 -4.54
CA ALA A 221 3.89 -3.92 -4.63
C ALA A 221 4.08 -4.70 -3.32
N CYS A 222 3.89 -4.07 -2.15
CA CYS A 222 3.95 -4.75 -0.86
C CYS A 222 2.80 -5.75 -0.70
N HIS A 223 1.62 -5.40 -1.19
CA HIS A 223 0.47 -6.31 -1.25
C HIS A 223 0.73 -7.45 -2.24
N ALA A 224 1.21 -7.15 -3.45
CA ALA A 224 1.54 -8.14 -4.47
C ALA A 224 2.55 -9.18 -3.95
N LEU A 225 3.62 -8.75 -3.27
CA LEU A 225 4.62 -9.66 -2.69
C LEU A 225 4.01 -10.63 -1.65
N LYS A 226 3.08 -10.15 -0.82
CA LYS A 226 2.36 -11.02 0.13
C LYS A 226 1.53 -12.06 -0.61
N LEU A 227 0.86 -11.67 -1.69
CA LEU A 227 0.09 -12.59 -2.52
C LEU A 227 0.98 -13.64 -3.20
N VAL A 228 2.18 -13.27 -3.69
CA VAL A 228 3.16 -14.21 -4.24
C VAL A 228 3.54 -15.27 -3.22
N ARG A 229 3.85 -14.87 -1.99
CA ARG A 229 4.13 -15.84 -0.91
C ARG A 229 2.93 -16.74 -0.62
N ILE A 230 1.71 -16.18 -0.52
CA ILE A 230 0.49 -16.95 -0.22
C ILE A 230 0.16 -17.93 -1.34
N CYS A 231 0.40 -17.54 -2.60
CA CYS A 231 0.21 -18.38 -3.77
C CYS A 231 1.22 -19.51 -3.78
N PHE A 232 2.50 -19.19 -3.60
CA PHE A 232 3.59 -20.16 -3.65
C PHE A 232 3.42 -21.24 -2.57
N GLN A 233 3.10 -20.86 -1.33
CA GLN A 233 2.81 -21.84 -0.27
C GLN A 233 1.59 -22.70 -0.61
N ALA A 234 0.49 -22.08 -1.07
CA ALA A 234 -0.75 -22.82 -1.27
C ALA A 234 -0.70 -23.79 -2.45
N LYS A 235 0.09 -23.47 -3.48
CA LYS A 235 0.28 -24.34 -4.64
C LYS A 235 1.37 -25.39 -4.42
N SER A 236 2.28 -25.16 -3.47
CA SER A 236 3.43 -25.99 -3.11
C SER A 236 4.46 -26.20 -4.23
N VAL A 237 4.03 -26.39 -5.48
CA VAL A 237 4.86 -26.51 -6.68
C VAL A 237 4.30 -25.61 -7.77
N LEU A 238 5.15 -24.75 -8.32
CA LEU A 238 4.91 -24.01 -9.56
C LEU A 238 5.85 -24.57 -10.64
N TYR A 239 5.59 -24.27 -11.90
CA TYR A 239 6.46 -24.64 -13.02
C TYR A 239 6.78 -23.40 -13.85
N ASP A 240 8.03 -23.32 -14.32
CA ASP A 240 8.48 -22.28 -15.25
C ASP A 240 8.18 -22.63 -16.72
N SER A 241 8.67 -21.82 -17.66
CA SER A 241 8.46 -22.05 -19.09
C SER A 241 9.13 -23.30 -19.62
N ASP A 242 10.14 -23.81 -18.91
CA ASP A 242 10.94 -24.97 -19.30
C ASP A 242 10.46 -26.25 -18.60
N ASP A 243 9.25 -26.19 -18.01
CA ASP A 243 8.60 -27.24 -17.25
C ASP A 243 9.41 -27.72 -16.02
N LEU A 244 10.30 -26.86 -15.52
CA LEU A 244 11.10 -27.15 -14.33
C LEU A 244 10.35 -26.76 -13.04
N PRO A 245 10.37 -27.62 -12.00
CA PRO A 245 9.57 -27.42 -10.81
C PRO A 245 10.19 -26.41 -9.83
N ILE A 246 9.41 -25.41 -9.45
CA ILE A 246 9.67 -24.45 -8.38
C ILE A 246 8.93 -24.94 -7.13
N LYS A 247 9.67 -25.50 -6.16
CA LYS A 247 9.08 -26.20 -5.00
C LYS A 247 9.22 -25.40 -3.70
N TRP A 248 8.12 -25.28 -2.97
CA TRP A 248 8.07 -24.73 -1.62
C TRP A 248 8.83 -25.58 -0.61
N SER A 249 8.86 -26.90 -0.81
CA SER A 249 9.55 -27.86 0.08
C SER A 249 11.04 -27.57 0.26
N TYR A 250 11.72 -26.98 -0.72
CA TYR A 250 13.12 -26.56 -0.55
C TYR A 250 13.29 -25.48 0.54
N LEU A 251 12.29 -24.63 0.75
CA LEU A 251 12.31 -23.63 1.82
C LEU A 251 12.13 -24.28 3.20
N GLU A 252 11.28 -25.29 3.28
CA GLU A 252 11.07 -26.09 4.50
C GLU A 252 12.33 -26.89 4.84
N LEU A 253 12.95 -27.51 3.83
CA LEU A 253 14.20 -28.24 3.96
C LEU A 253 15.34 -27.32 4.41
N LEU A 254 15.46 -26.11 3.83
CA LEU A 254 16.46 -25.14 4.26
C LEU A 254 16.25 -24.70 5.71
N GLU A 255 15.00 -24.50 6.14
CA GLU A 255 14.72 -24.16 7.54
C GLU A 255 15.09 -25.31 8.48
N LYS A 256 14.78 -26.55 8.10
CA LYS A 256 15.14 -27.75 8.83
C LYS A 256 16.66 -27.88 8.98
N VAL A 257 17.42 -27.83 7.88
CA VAL A 257 18.89 -27.93 7.92
C VAL A 257 19.49 -26.86 8.82
N GLN A 258 19.05 -25.60 8.71
CA GLN A 258 19.56 -24.53 9.57
C GLN A 258 19.21 -24.71 11.05
N LYS A 259 18.08 -25.35 11.34
CA LYS A 259 17.65 -25.64 12.71
C LYS A 259 18.43 -26.81 13.30
N ASP A 260 18.65 -27.86 12.52
CA ASP A 260 19.39 -29.06 12.91
C ASP A 260 20.88 -28.73 13.15
N GLU A 261 21.47 -27.91 12.29
CA GLU A 261 22.86 -27.41 12.43
C GLU A 261 23.03 -26.28 13.46
N GLY A 262 21.93 -25.66 13.90
CA GLY A 262 21.96 -24.53 14.85
C GLY A 262 22.52 -23.21 14.30
N PHE A 263 22.77 -23.10 12.99
CA PHE A 263 23.30 -21.90 12.33
C PHE A 263 22.51 -21.53 11.06
N ALA A 264 22.36 -20.23 10.82
CA ALA A 264 21.68 -19.71 9.62
C ALA A 264 22.68 -19.35 8.52
N LEU A 265 22.45 -19.82 7.28
CA LEU A 265 23.29 -19.60 6.10
C LEU A 265 23.13 -18.16 5.55
N ALA A 266 23.52 -17.17 6.35
CA ALA A 266 23.50 -15.74 6.05
C ALA A 266 22.15 -15.17 5.54
N ASN A 267 21.05 -15.84 5.84
CA ASN A 267 19.69 -15.41 5.52
C ASN A 267 18.84 -15.27 6.80
N LYS A 268 17.60 -14.78 6.65
CA LYS A 268 16.69 -14.51 7.79
C LYS A 268 15.56 -15.52 7.90
N LEU A 269 15.54 -16.57 7.08
CA LEU A 269 14.50 -17.58 7.07
C LEU A 269 14.46 -18.32 8.42
N LYS A 270 13.25 -18.53 8.93
CA LYS A 270 12.93 -19.20 10.21
C LYS A 270 11.52 -19.77 10.09
N GLY A 271 11.13 -20.73 10.93
CA GLY A 271 9.79 -21.35 10.89
C GLY A 271 8.62 -20.36 10.84
N LYS A 272 8.71 -19.18 11.49
CA LYS A 272 7.68 -18.11 11.39
C LYS A 272 7.44 -17.55 9.98
N HIS A 273 8.40 -17.73 9.07
CA HIS A 273 8.30 -17.30 7.68
C HIS A 273 7.51 -18.31 6.83
N LEU A 274 7.53 -19.58 7.22
CA LEU A 274 6.80 -20.68 6.58
C LEU A 274 5.40 -20.83 7.20
N ASN A 275 5.33 -20.82 8.53
CA ASN A 275 4.10 -20.92 9.31
C ASN A 275 3.53 -19.52 9.62
N PHE A 276 3.16 -18.79 8.57
CA PHE A 276 2.77 -17.38 8.69
C PHE A 276 1.26 -17.13 8.83
N HIS A 277 0.43 -18.11 9.22
CA HIS A 277 -1.03 -17.95 9.34
C HIS A 277 -1.46 -16.73 10.18
N ASN A 278 -0.81 -16.50 11.34
CA ASN A 278 -1.09 -15.34 12.19
C ASN A 278 -0.36 -14.06 11.74
N ASN A 279 0.43 -14.14 10.68
CA ASN A 279 1.32 -13.08 10.18
C ASN A 279 1.19 -12.89 8.66
N ILE A 280 0.05 -13.24 8.07
CA ILE A 280 -0.22 -13.14 6.62
C ILE A 280 0.01 -11.72 6.12
N MET A 281 -0.33 -10.71 6.93
CA MET A 281 -0.18 -9.30 6.55
C MET A 281 1.25 -8.74 6.73
N LYS A 282 2.17 -9.46 7.37
CA LYS A 282 3.54 -8.96 7.62
C LYS A 282 4.43 -9.05 6.37
N VAL A 283 4.51 -7.94 5.64
CA VAL A 283 5.37 -7.76 4.44
C VAL A 283 6.84 -8.07 4.75
N LYS A 284 7.32 -7.76 5.96
CA LYS A 284 8.69 -8.09 6.41
C LYS A 284 9.00 -9.60 6.31
N LEU A 285 8.04 -10.45 6.64
CA LEU A 285 8.24 -11.90 6.54
C LEU A 285 8.20 -12.36 5.07
N ALA A 286 7.35 -11.76 4.24
CA ALA A 286 7.30 -12.07 2.82
C ALA A 286 8.60 -11.70 2.10
N SER A 287 9.09 -10.48 2.30
CA SER A 287 10.36 -10.00 1.71
C SER A 287 11.60 -10.74 2.21
N GLN A 288 11.61 -11.24 3.45
CA GLN A 288 12.73 -12.05 3.96
C GLN A 288 12.74 -13.47 3.37
N LEU A 289 11.56 -14.07 3.18
CA LEU A 289 11.41 -15.39 2.56
C LEU A 289 11.74 -15.35 1.07
N LEU A 290 11.13 -14.42 0.32
CA LEU A 290 11.33 -14.21 -1.11
C LEU A 290 12.56 -13.33 -1.37
N SER A 291 13.71 -13.72 -0.83
CA SER A 291 14.94 -12.91 -0.89
C SER A 291 16.08 -13.58 -1.64
N ARG A 292 16.97 -12.75 -2.18
CA ARG A 292 18.21 -13.22 -2.81
C ARG A 292 19.13 -13.97 -1.83
N SER A 293 19.06 -13.66 -0.53
CA SER A 293 19.83 -14.40 0.49
C SER A 293 19.36 -15.83 0.68
N VAL A 294 18.05 -16.08 0.59
CA VAL A 294 17.48 -17.44 0.66
C VAL A 294 17.81 -18.21 -0.61
N SER A 295 17.68 -17.58 -1.78
CA SER A 295 18.12 -18.14 -3.07
C SER A 295 19.59 -18.61 -3.04
N ARG A 296 20.51 -17.78 -2.54
CA ARG A 296 21.92 -18.16 -2.39
C ARG A 296 22.17 -19.27 -1.38
N ALA A 297 21.38 -19.33 -0.29
CA ALA A 297 21.52 -20.39 0.70
C ALA A 297 21.07 -21.75 0.13
N LEU A 298 20.01 -21.78 -0.67
CA LEU A 298 19.58 -22.97 -1.39
C LEU A 298 20.65 -23.46 -2.38
N ASP A 299 21.18 -22.55 -3.20
CA ASP A 299 22.28 -22.82 -4.13
C ASP A 299 23.53 -23.34 -3.41
N PHE A 300 23.88 -22.75 -2.26
CA PHE A 300 25.00 -23.22 -1.45
C PHE A 300 24.79 -24.65 -0.92
N CYS A 301 23.60 -24.98 -0.43
CA CYS A 301 23.27 -26.34 0.00
C CYS A 301 23.40 -27.36 -1.14
N ALA A 302 22.92 -27.02 -2.33
CA ALA A 302 22.97 -27.89 -3.49
C ALA A 302 24.40 -28.05 -4.05
N ASN A 303 25.11 -26.93 -4.30
CA ASN A 303 26.32 -26.92 -5.11
C ASN A 303 27.63 -26.88 -4.31
N ARG A 304 27.58 -26.49 -3.03
CA ARG A 304 28.78 -26.44 -2.17
C ARG A 304 28.76 -27.50 -1.10
N LEU A 305 27.61 -27.74 -0.46
CA LEU A 305 27.45 -28.82 0.51
C LEU A 305 27.08 -30.15 -0.14
N ASN A 306 26.65 -30.15 -1.41
CA ASN A 306 26.24 -31.34 -2.15
C ASN A 306 25.16 -32.17 -1.42
N ILE A 307 24.21 -31.51 -0.77
CA ILE A 307 23.10 -32.16 -0.06
C ILE A 307 22.11 -32.69 -1.11
N PRO A 308 21.92 -34.02 -1.25
CA PRO A 308 21.13 -34.61 -2.34
C PRO A 308 19.68 -34.13 -2.40
N GLU A 309 19.10 -33.82 -1.25
CA GLU A 309 17.72 -33.34 -1.12
C GLU A 309 17.48 -31.97 -1.76
N PHE A 310 18.53 -31.21 -2.08
CA PHE A 310 18.46 -29.95 -2.84
C PHE A 310 18.70 -30.12 -4.35
N SER A 311 18.73 -31.35 -4.86
CA SER A 311 18.85 -31.59 -6.31
C SER A 311 17.69 -30.93 -7.08
N GLY A 312 18.02 -30.21 -8.15
CA GLY A 312 17.06 -29.50 -9.01
C GLY A 312 16.52 -28.18 -8.42
N VAL A 313 17.22 -27.57 -7.46
CA VAL A 313 16.75 -26.32 -6.80
C VAL A 313 16.88 -25.06 -7.68
N ASP A 314 17.56 -25.14 -8.82
CA ASP A 314 17.92 -23.99 -9.67
C ASP A 314 16.73 -23.13 -10.06
N SER A 315 15.60 -23.74 -10.46
CA SER A 315 14.38 -23.01 -10.82
C SER A 315 13.78 -22.28 -9.61
N THR A 316 13.82 -22.86 -8.41
CA THR A 316 13.42 -22.17 -7.17
C THR A 316 14.36 -21.02 -6.84
N CYS A 317 15.67 -21.23 -6.97
CA CYS A 317 16.66 -20.17 -6.76
C CYS A 317 16.43 -18.99 -7.72
N ASN A 318 16.16 -19.28 -9.00
CA ASN A 318 15.86 -18.28 -10.01
C ASN A 318 14.56 -17.54 -9.69
N PHE A 319 13.48 -18.26 -9.37
CA PHE A 319 12.20 -17.67 -8.98
C PHE A 319 12.35 -16.67 -7.82
N LEU A 320 13.03 -17.07 -6.73
CA LEU A 320 13.28 -16.20 -5.57
C LEU A 320 14.11 -14.97 -5.93
N LYS A 321 15.11 -15.13 -6.81
CA LYS A 321 15.95 -14.02 -7.28
C LYS A 321 15.14 -13.03 -8.11
N VAL A 322 14.35 -13.52 -9.08
CA VAL A 322 13.51 -12.70 -9.96
C VAL A 322 12.49 -11.89 -9.15
N ILE A 323 11.79 -12.53 -8.20
CA ILE A 323 10.81 -11.84 -7.34
C ILE A 323 11.49 -10.83 -6.42
N ASN A 324 12.65 -11.15 -5.83
CA ASN A 324 13.41 -10.21 -5.01
C ASN A 324 13.81 -8.97 -5.82
N ASP A 325 14.41 -9.18 -6.99
CA ASP A 325 14.94 -8.12 -7.84
C ASP A 325 13.80 -7.22 -8.36
N LEU A 326 12.65 -7.80 -8.69
CA LEU A 326 11.45 -7.04 -9.02
C LEU A 326 10.97 -6.19 -7.84
N PHE A 327 10.86 -6.77 -6.64
CA PHE A 327 10.41 -6.03 -5.46
C PHE A 327 11.38 -4.90 -5.08
N ASP A 328 12.69 -5.12 -5.26
CA ASP A 328 13.73 -4.13 -5.06
C ASP A 328 13.61 -2.96 -6.06
N LEU A 329 13.30 -3.24 -7.33
CA LEU A 329 12.99 -2.24 -8.37
C LEU A 329 11.81 -1.36 -7.97
N LEU A 330 10.73 -1.98 -7.51
CA LEU A 330 9.48 -1.30 -7.17
C LEU A 330 9.50 -0.57 -5.82
N ASN A 331 10.54 -0.79 -5.01
CA ASN A 331 10.68 -0.20 -3.67
C ASN A 331 12.01 0.56 -3.52
N SER A 332 12.51 1.12 -4.62
CA SER A 332 13.66 2.02 -4.63
C SER A 332 13.37 3.33 -3.87
N ARG A 333 14.31 3.79 -3.04
CA ARG A 333 14.13 4.96 -2.16
C ARG A 333 15.34 5.87 -2.03
N ASN A 334 16.52 5.43 -2.46
CA ASN A 334 17.77 6.14 -2.19
C ASN A 334 18.73 6.00 -3.38
N LEU A 335 19.32 7.13 -3.79
CA LEU A 335 20.25 7.26 -4.92
C LEU A 335 21.53 6.41 -4.74
N MET A 336 21.95 6.14 -3.51
CA MET A 336 23.17 5.38 -3.18
C MET A 336 22.96 3.86 -3.15
N GLN A 337 21.77 3.37 -3.48
CA GLN A 337 21.50 1.94 -3.55
C GLN A 337 22.13 1.30 -4.79
N ILE A 338 22.30 -0.02 -4.75
CA ILE A 338 23.01 -0.80 -5.78
C ILE A 338 22.03 -1.75 -6.46
N GLY A 339 22.26 -2.04 -7.75
CA GLY A 339 21.43 -2.93 -8.55
C GLY A 339 20.01 -2.39 -8.71
N PHE A 340 19.01 -3.28 -8.68
CA PHE A 340 17.61 -2.90 -8.85
C PHE A 340 17.04 -2.02 -7.73
N LYS A 341 17.72 -1.90 -6.58
CA LYS A 341 17.33 -0.92 -5.54
C LYS A 341 17.69 0.53 -5.90
N LYS A 342 18.53 0.74 -6.92
CA LYS A 342 18.89 2.08 -7.42
C LYS A 342 17.69 2.69 -8.14
N PRO A 343 17.44 4.01 -8.04
CA PRO A 343 16.41 4.64 -8.85
C PRO A 343 16.71 4.55 -10.34
N ILE A 344 15.66 4.64 -11.15
CA ILE A 344 15.76 4.71 -12.61
C ILE A 344 16.36 6.05 -13.01
N THR A 345 17.33 5.99 -13.91
CA THR A 345 18.11 7.09 -14.48
C THR A 345 18.28 6.82 -15.96
N ASN A 346 18.65 7.83 -16.76
CA ASN A 346 18.86 7.64 -18.20
C ASN A 346 19.93 6.58 -18.53
N GLU A 347 20.89 6.36 -17.63
CA GLU A 347 21.97 5.38 -17.80
C GLU A 347 21.50 3.93 -17.62
N ASN A 348 20.63 3.67 -16.63
CA ASN A 348 20.18 2.31 -16.29
C ASN A 348 18.75 1.99 -16.78
N ALA A 349 18.04 2.96 -17.35
CA ALA A 349 16.67 2.79 -17.83
C ALA A 349 16.50 1.60 -18.77
N HIS A 350 17.41 1.44 -19.74
CA HIS A 350 17.35 0.33 -20.69
C HIS A 350 17.46 -1.04 -20.00
N GLU A 351 18.36 -1.19 -19.04
CA GLU A 351 18.50 -2.42 -18.24
C GLU A 351 17.24 -2.72 -17.44
N PHE A 352 16.69 -1.70 -16.76
CA PHE A 352 15.49 -1.83 -15.94
C PHE A 352 14.25 -2.19 -16.78
N PHE A 353 14.06 -1.54 -17.93
CA PHE A 353 12.95 -1.85 -18.84
C PHE A 353 13.08 -3.24 -19.47
N ASN A 354 14.29 -3.68 -19.83
CA ASN A 354 14.51 -5.04 -20.31
C ASN A 354 14.26 -6.08 -19.22
N PHE A 355 14.68 -5.81 -17.99
CA PHE A 355 14.38 -6.66 -16.84
C PHE A 355 12.87 -6.74 -16.59
N MET A 356 12.15 -5.61 -16.63
CA MET A 356 10.68 -5.59 -16.50
C MET A 356 9.99 -6.43 -17.58
N LYS A 357 10.37 -6.30 -18.85
CA LYS A 357 9.85 -7.16 -19.94
C LYS A 357 10.15 -8.63 -19.74
N PHE A 358 11.35 -8.96 -19.27
CA PHE A 358 11.72 -10.34 -18.93
C PHE A 358 10.84 -10.88 -17.80
N VAL A 359 10.66 -10.10 -16.72
CA VAL A 359 9.85 -10.48 -15.57
C VAL A 359 8.39 -10.67 -15.97
N GLU A 360 7.83 -9.77 -16.78
CA GLU A 360 6.47 -9.88 -17.32
C GLU A 360 6.30 -11.22 -18.04
N LYS A 361 7.18 -11.52 -19.02
CA LYS A 361 7.15 -12.78 -19.75
C LYS A 361 7.33 -13.99 -18.84
N TYR A 362 8.25 -13.91 -17.88
CA TYR A 362 8.51 -14.99 -16.92
C TYR A 362 7.25 -15.29 -16.09
N LEU A 363 6.64 -14.27 -15.48
CA LEU A 363 5.46 -14.41 -14.64
C LEU A 363 4.21 -14.88 -15.39
N LEU A 364 4.03 -14.43 -16.65
CA LEU A 364 2.92 -14.86 -17.51
C LEU A 364 3.01 -16.35 -17.87
N ASN A 365 4.21 -16.90 -17.97
CA ASN A 365 4.45 -18.30 -18.33
C ASN A 365 4.45 -19.26 -17.14
N LEU A 366 4.45 -18.75 -15.90
CA LEU A 366 4.34 -19.61 -14.71
C LEU A 366 2.98 -20.31 -14.66
N TYR A 367 3.00 -21.59 -14.34
CA TYR A 367 1.79 -22.40 -14.24
C TYR A 367 1.84 -23.38 -13.07
N THR A 368 0.68 -23.95 -12.77
CA THR A 368 0.53 -25.06 -11.81
C THR A 368 -0.18 -26.22 -12.49
N ILE A 369 0.03 -27.41 -11.96
CA ILE A 369 -0.74 -28.59 -12.37
C ILE A 369 -1.84 -28.77 -11.34
N GLU A 370 -3.09 -28.82 -11.80
CA GLU A 370 -4.26 -29.03 -10.94
C GLU A 370 -4.99 -30.31 -11.38
N GLU A 371 -5.50 -31.05 -10.39
CA GLU A 371 -6.38 -32.20 -10.61
C GLU A 371 -7.78 -31.70 -10.96
N LYS A 372 -8.34 -32.20 -12.07
CA LYS A 372 -9.72 -31.94 -12.46
C LYS A 372 -10.41 -33.27 -12.78
N PHE A 373 -11.56 -33.47 -12.16
CA PHE A 373 -12.40 -34.63 -12.45
C PHE A 373 -13.10 -34.47 -13.81
N ASP A 374 -12.82 -35.37 -14.76
CA ASP A 374 -13.50 -35.42 -16.05
C ASP A 374 -14.73 -36.33 -15.97
N ARG A 375 -15.92 -35.72 -15.95
CA ARG A 375 -17.21 -36.42 -15.89
C ARG A 375 -17.47 -37.34 -17.09
N ARG A 376 -16.83 -37.12 -18.24
CA ARG A 376 -17.03 -37.94 -19.45
C ARG A 376 -16.19 -39.21 -19.43
N LYS A 377 -15.02 -39.17 -18.79
CA LYS A 377 -14.09 -40.29 -18.68
C LYS A 377 -14.13 -40.99 -17.32
N ASN A 378 -14.82 -40.40 -16.34
CA ASN A 378 -14.91 -40.87 -14.95
C ASN A 378 -13.52 -41.05 -14.30
N GLU A 379 -12.58 -40.16 -14.62
CA GLU A 379 -11.19 -40.19 -14.17
C GLU A 379 -10.71 -38.79 -13.79
N GLU A 380 -9.68 -38.73 -12.95
CA GLU A 380 -8.97 -37.48 -12.64
C GLU A 380 -7.91 -37.22 -13.71
N ILE A 381 -7.97 -36.03 -14.30
CA ILE A 381 -6.99 -35.56 -15.27
C ILE A 381 -6.17 -34.43 -14.69
N MET A 382 -4.87 -34.45 -14.98
CA MET A 382 -3.95 -33.36 -14.64
C MET A 382 -4.01 -32.29 -15.72
N ILE A 383 -4.35 -31.06 -15.33
CA ILE A 383 -4.42 -29.94 -16.25
C ILE A 383 -3.37 -28.88 -15.92
N ARG A 384 -2.72 -28.35 -16.95
CA ARG A 384 -1.87 -27.17 -16.86
C ARG A 384 -2.75 -25.94 -16.71
N VAL A 385 -2.65 -25.27 -15.57
CA VAL A 385 -3.38 -24.04 -15.25
C VAL A 385 -2.38 -22.90 -15.16
N PRO A 386 -2.36 -21.96 -16.13
CA PRO A 386 -1.57 -20.73 -16.01
C PRO A 386 -1.92 -20.00 -14.72
N LEU A 387 -0.92 -19.57 -13.96
CA LEU A 387 -1.17 -18.94 -12.66
C LEU A 387 -2.00 -17.65 -12.78
N VAL A 388 -1.91 -16.98 -13.93
CA VAL A 388 -2.71 -15.78 -14.24
C VAL A 388 -4.20 -16.09 -14.40
N SER A 389 -4.53 -17.31 -14.83
CA SER A 389 -5.90 -17.77 -15.10
C SER A 389 -6.58 -18.44 -13.89
N SER A 390 -5.82 -18.78 -12.84
CA SER A 390 -6.34 -19.51 -11.70
C SER A 390 -7.35 -18.64 -10.92
N GLN A 391 -8.62 -19.05 -10.87
CA GLN A 391 -9.68 -18.29 -10.19
C GLN A 391 -9.44 -18.12 -8.68
N ARG A 392 -8.66 -19.02 -8.07
CA ARG A 392 -8.23 -18.91 -6.67
C ARG A 392 -6.89 -18.19 -6.61
N LYS A 393 -6.89 -16.93 -6.17
CA LYS A 393 -5.70 -16.09 -5.88
C LYS A 393 -4.96 -15.48 -7.11
N SER A 394 -5.63 -15.35 -8.26
CA SER A 394 -5.12 -14.70 -9.49
C SER A 394 -4.71 -13.23 -9.33
N GLY A 395 -5.20 -12.53 -8.29
CA GLY A 395 -4.76 -11.17 -7.96
C GLY A 395 -3.25 -11.06 -7.69
N CYS A 396 -2.59 -12.18 -7.37
CA CYS A 396 -1.16 -12.29 -7.14
C CYS A 396 -0.32 -11.89 -8.37
N ILE A 397 -0.56 -12.54 -9.51
CA ILE A 397 0.23 -12.32 -10.72
C ILE A 397 -0.35 -11.18 -11.52
N LEU A 398 -1.68 -11.02 -11.56
CA LEU A 398 -2.27 -9.81 -12.16
C LEU A 398 -1.80 -8.56 -11.43
N GLY A 399 -1.66 -8.57 -10.10
CA GLY A 399 -1.08 -7.47 -9.33
C GLY A 399 0.40 -7.24 -9.64
N THR A 400 1.18 -8.30 -9.81
CA THR A 400 2.62 -8.18 -10.08
C THR A 400 2.90 -7.77 -11.54
N VAL A 401 2.19 -8.37 -12.50
CA VAL A 401 2.21 -8.00 -13.93
C VAL A 401 1.62 -6.61 -14.11
N SER A 402 0.55 -6.25 -13.38
CA SER A 402 -0.04 -4.91 -13.48
C SER A 402 0.85 -3.78 -12.98
N VAL A 403 1.84 -4.10 -12.14
CA VAL A 403 2.84 -3.15 -11.66
C VAL A 403 4.01 -3.03 -12.64
N VAL A 404 4.19 -4.03 -13.50
CA VAL A 404 5.26 -4.08 -14.51
C VAL A 404 4.83 -3.47 -15.85
N GLY A 405 3.57 -3.68 -16.27
CA GLY A 405 3.00 -3.11 -17.50
C GLY A 405 2.40 -1.72 -17.32
#